data_AF-A0A7X5E0N4-F1
#
_entry.id   AF-A0A7X5E0N4-F1
#
_cell.length_a   1.000
_cell.length_b   1.000
_cell.length_c   1.000
_cell.angle_alpha   90.00
_cell.angle_beta   90.00
_cell.angle_gamma   90.00
#
_symmetry.space_group_name_H-M   'P 1'
#
loop_
_entity.id
_entity.type
_entity.pdbx_description
1 polymer ?
#
loop_
_entity_poly.entity_id
_entity_poly.type
_entity_poly.pdbx_seq_one_letter_code
_entity_poly.pdbx_strand_id
1 'polypeptide(L)'
;MEFSLNVKAELERMERRMLNSKLLDTLLNAYLTEIEDSDDQISEAEYRESSEALAAALREAEKDELHILEGYGRTLLLEGMRFAFPRGIYAGFQHLYNESPSESLFSELINCNTHEFPPEMGCAQQVFRHQLDALDKMVYEARPNPEAHKPLLYHLASIDCTWGDRQYGIMRHAFYLGYRYALSIIRGIITISAYGKITAKTLLLEHELALTLTAEEREKYKYSQQKRALSKQL
;
A
#
# COMPACT_ATOMS: atom_id res chain seq x y z
N MET A 1 -30.98 14.83 32.72
CA MET A 1 -30.75 14.34 31.36
C MET A 1 -29.29 13.92 31.32
N GLU A 2 -29.01 12.62 31.40
CA GLU A 2 -27.64 12.09 31.43
C GLU A 2 -27.09 12.11 30.00
N PHE A 3 -26.05 12.92 29.76
CA PHE A 3 -25.36 12.95 28.49
C PHE A 3 -24.45 11.72 28.43
N SER A 4 -24.98 10.59 27.94
CA SER A 4 -24.16 9.40 27.73
C SER A 4 -23.38 9.56 26.43
N LEU A 5 -22.05 9.72 26.56
CA LEU A 5 -21.15 9.77 25.41
C LEU A 5 -21.18 8.41 24.71
N ASN A 6 -21.62 8.38 23.44
CA ASN A 6 -21.48 7.18 22.61
C ASN A 6 -20.01 7.04 22.17
N VAL A 7 -19.21 6.41 23.02
CA VAL A 7 -17.75 6.25 22.82
C VAL A 7 -17.42 5.60 21.48
N LYS A 8 -18.16 4.56 21.07
CA LYS A 8 -17.93 3.86 19.80
C LYS A 8 -18.09 4.81 18.61
N ALA A 9 -19.18 5.56 18.58
CA ALA A 9 -19.45 6.51 17.50
C ALA A 9 -18.39 7.62 17.44
N GLU A 10 -17.90 8.09 18.58
CA GLU A 10 -16.83 9.09 18.63
C GLU A 10 -15.48 8.53 18.16
N LEU A 11 -15.12 7.30 18.53
CA LEU A 11 -13.92 6.64 18.01
C LEU A 11 -13.98 6.49 16.49
N GLU A 12 -15.10 6.03 15.93
CA GLU A 12 -15.30 5.94 14.48
C GLU A 12 -15.23 7.31 13.79
N ARG A 13 -15.71 8.38 14.43
CA ARG A 13 -15.59 9.76 13.92
C ARG A 13 -14.16 10.28 13.97
N MET A 14 -13.41 9.96 15.02
CA MET A 14 -12.00 10.30 15.14
C MET A 14 -11.19 9.57 14.06
N GLU A 15 -11.41 8.27 13.90
CA GLU A 15 -10.75 7.45 12.89
C GLU A 15 -11.02 7.97 11.49
N ARG A 16 -12.29 8.21 11.12
CA ARG A 16 -12.63 8.75 9.79
C ARG A 16 -12.02 10.13 9.52
N ARG A 17 -11.88 10.98 10.54
CA ARG A 17 -11.21 12.28 10.39
C ARG A 17 -9.71 12.15 10.21
N MET A 18 -9.08 11.16 10.85
CA MET A 18 -7.65 10.91 10.77
C MET A 18 -7.26 10.15 9.48
N LEU A 19 -7.96 9.05 9.20
CA LEU A 19 -7.73 8.12 8.09
C LEU A 19 -8.64 8.46 6.91
N ASN A 20 -8.33 9.59 6.28
CA ASN A 20 -9.11 10.21 5.20
C ASN A 20 -8.33 10.23 3.88
N SER A 21 -8.98 10.71 2.81
CA SER A 21 -8.39 10.79 1.47
C SER A 21 -7.13 11.68 1.40
N LYS A 22 -7.07 12.76 2.17
CA LYS A 22 -5.89 13.64 2.20
C LYS A 22 -4.66 12.93 2.77
N LEU A 23 -4.86 12.13 3.82
CA LEU A 23 -3.77 11.30 4.36
C LEU A 23 -3.38 10.23 3.34
N LEU A 24 -4.36 9.58 2.70
CA LEU A 24 -4.10 8.60 1.65
C LEU A 24 -3.24 9.19 0.52
N ASP A 25 -3.59 10.38 0.00
CA ASP A 25 -2.80 11.04 -1.05
C ASP A 25 -1.37 11.36 -0.57
N THR A 26 -1.21 11.70 0.71
CA THR A 26 0.11 11.94 1.31
C THR A 26 0.96 10.66 1.32
N LEU A 27 0.38 9.53 1.74
CA LEU A 27 1.08 8.25 1.77
C LEU A 27 1.37 7.73 0.35
N LEU A 28 0.45 7.96 -0.59
CA LEU A 28 0.65 7.56 -1.98
C LEU A 28 1.81 8.33 -2.60
N ASN A 29 1.86 9.65 -2.39
CA ASN A 29 2.98 10.46 -2.88
C ASN A 29 4.31 10.06 -2.24
N ALA A 30 4.32 9.70 -0.96
CA ALA A 30 5.52 9.20 -0.28
C ALA A 30 6.02 7.89 -0.92
N TYR A 31 5.11 6.94 -1.18
CA TYR A 31 5.42 5.72 -1.90
C TYR A 31 5.95 5.99 -3.32
N LEU A 32 5.26 6.81 -4.10
CA LEU A 32 5.65 7.12 -5.48
C LEU A 32 7.02 7.80 -5.56
N THR A 33 7.34 8.68 -4.59
CA THR A 33 8.65 9.34 -4.49
C THR A 33 9.75 8.33 -4.15
N GLU A 34 9.46 7.37 -3.27
CA GLU A 34 10.43 6.35 -2.85
C GLU A 34 10.84 5.44 -4.00
N ILE A 35 9.91 5.09 -4.88
CA ILE A 35 10.18 4.19 -6.01
C ILE A 35 10.72 4.90 -7.25
N GLU A 36 10.80 6.24 -7.27
CA GLU A 36 11.11 7.03 -8.47
C GLU A 36 12.51 6.73 -9.07
N ASP A 37 13.45 6.29 -8.24
CA ASP A 37 14.82 5.89 -8.66
C ASP A 37 15.12 4.40 -8.39
N SER A 38 14.09 3.59 -8.07
CA SER A 38 14.21 2.15 -7.80
C SER A 38 13.73 1.30 -8.98
N ASP A 39 14.01 -0.02 -8.92
CA ASP A 39 13.46 -0.97 -9.90
C ASP A 39 11.93 -1.07 -9.81
N ASP A 40 11.35 -0.66 -8.68
CA ASP A 40 9.92 -0.68 -8.46
C ASP A 40 9.21 0.41 -9.31
N GLN A 41 9.95 1.39 -9.86
CA GLN A 41 9.40 2.35 -10.82
C GLN A 41 8.85 1.68 -12.09
N ILE A 42 9.31 0.47 -12.42
CA ILE A 42 8.89 -0.25 -13.63
C ILE A 42 7.37 -0.42 -13.64
N SER A 43 6.77 -0.81 -12.52
CA SER A 43 5.32 -1.00 -12.40
C SER A 43 4.54 0.30 -12.68
N GLU A 44 5.00 1.44 -12.15
CA GLU A 44 4.36 2.74 -12.41
C GLU A 44 4.58 3.25 -13.85
N ALA A 45 5.72 2.94 -14.45
CA ALA A 45 5.96 3.25 -15.86
C ALA A 45 5.04 2.41 -16.77
N GLU A 46 4.94 1.11 -16.51
CA GLU A 46 4.03 0.19 -17.22
C GLU A 46 2.57 0.59 -17.05
N TYR A 47 2.18 1.07 -15.87
CA TYR A 47 0.84 1.63 -15.65
C TYR A 47 0.58 2.82 -16.57
N ARG A 48 1.49 3.80 -16.64
CA ARG A 48 1.30 4.97 -17.52
C ARG A 48 1.18 4.56 -18.99
N GLU A 49 2.07 3.69 -19.46
CA GLU A 49 2.02 3.17 -20.84
C GLU A 49 0.70 2.43 -21.10
N SER A 50 0.28 1.58 -20.17
CA SER A 50 -0.95 0.80 -20.28
C SER A 50 -2.20 1.68 -20.25
N SER A 51 -2.23 2.71 -19.40
CA SER A 51 -3.30 3.69 -19.34
C SER A 51 -3.42 4.46 -20.67
N GLU A 52 -2.31 4.87 -21.27
CA GLU A 52 -2.31 5.55 -22.57
C GLU A 52 -2.78 4.62 -23.70
N ALA A 53 -2.28 3.38 -23.73
CA ALA A 53 -2.67 2.38 -24.72
C ALA A 53 -4.17 2.05 -24.64
N LEU A 54 -4.68 1.87 -23.43
CA LEU A 54 -6.11 1.62 -23.19
C LEU A 54 -6.95 2.85 -23.56
N ALA A 55 -6.52 4.06 -23.19
CA ALA A 55 -7.24 5.28 -23.56
C ALA A 55 -7.39 5.45 -25.09
N ALA A 56 -6.38 5.01 -25.86
CA ALA A 56 -6.42 5.04 -27.32
C ALA A 56 -7.26 3.91 -27.94
N ALA A 57 -7.28 2.72 -27.33
CA ALA A 57 -7.89 1.53 -27.91
C ALA A 57 -9.34 1.28 -27.46
N LEU A 58 -9.72 1.73 -26.26
CA LEU A 58 -11.03 1.48 -25.66
C LEU A 58 -12.14 2.34 -26.28
N ARG A 59 -13.35 1.79 -26.33
CA ARG A 59 -14.58 2.52 -26.67
C ARG A 59 -15.06 3.33 -25.46
N GLU A 60 -15.90 4.33 -25.66
CA GLU A 60 -16.35 5.20 -24.57
C GLU A 60 -16.97 4.44 -23.39
N ALA A 61 -17.84 3.44 -23.65
CA ALA A 61 -18.39 2.60 -22.59
C ALA A 61 -17.33 1.80 -21.81
N GLU A 62 -16.23 1.39 -22.46
CA GLU A 62 -15.13 0.68 -21.79
C GLU A 62 -14.24 1.65 -20.98
N LYS A 63 -14.11 2.91 -21.45
CA LYS A 63 -13.41 3.97 -20.71
C LYS A 63 -14.17 4.35 -19.44
N ASP A 64 -15.50 4.41 -19.51
CA ASP A 64 -16.33 4.67 -18.33
C ASP A 64 -16.13 3.58 -17.26
N GLU A 65 -16.11 2.32 -17.67
CA GLU A 65 -15.85 1.20 -16.75
C GLU A 65 -14.42 1.18 -16.21
N LEU A 66 -13.42 1.58 -17.01
CA LEU A 66 -12.05 1.78 -16.55
C LEU A 66 -11.98 2.91 -15.50
N HIS A 67 -12.71 4.01 -15.71
CA HIS A 67 -12.76 5.09 -14.73
C HIS A 67 -13.42 4.66 -13.41
N ILE A 68 -14.48 3.84 -13.49
CA ILE A 68 -15.11 3.22 -12.31
C ILE A 68 -14.11 2.30 -11.58
N LEU A 69 -13.35 1.48 -12.33
CA LEU A 69 -12.29 0.63 -11.78
C LEU A 69 -11.24 1.44 -11.03
N GLU A 70 -10.76 2.56 -11.58
CA GLU A 70 -9.82 3.45 -10.90
C GLU A 70 -10.40 4.05 -9.61
N GLY A 71 -11.70 4.37 -9.59
CA GLY A 71 -12.41 4.78 -8.38
C GLY A 71 -12.40 3.71 -7.29
N TYR A 72 -12.64 2.45 -7.66
CA TYR A 72 -12.52 1.33 -6.74
C TYR A 72 -11.08 1.05 -6.33
N GLY A 73 -10.10 1.28 -7.22
CA GLY A 73 -8.67 1.24 -6.88
C GLY A 73 -8.33 2.22 -5.75
N ARG A 74 -8.85 3.45 -5.80
CA ARG A 74 -8.67 4.41 -4.69
C ARG A 74 -9.34 3.94 -3.39
N THR A 75 -10.48 3.27 -3.48
CA THR A 75 -11.18 2.70 -2.31
C THR A 75 -10.37 1.56 -1.70
N LEU A 76 -9.79 0.70 -2.54
CA LEU A 76 -8.88 -0.38 -2.14
C LEU A 76 -7.68 0.15 -1.35
N LEU A 77 -7.05 1.24 -1.80
CA LEU A 77 -5.95 1.88 -1.08
C LEU A 77 -6.40 2.49 0.25
N LEU A 78 -7.58 3.13 0.29
CA LEU A 78 -8.12 3.74 1.50
C LEU A 78 -8.36 2.69 2.59
N GLU A 79 -8.97 1.56 2.23
CA GLU A 79 -9.21 0.47 3.17
C GLU A 79 -7.91 -0.24 3.55
N GLY A 80 -6.93 -0.34 2.65
CA GLY A 80 -5.57 -0.81 2.98
C GLY A 80 -4.90 0.08 4.05
N MET A 81 -5.00 1.40 3.94
CA MET A 81 -4.49 2.33 4.95
C MET A 81 -5.20 2.13 6.30
N ARG A 82 -6.53 2.01 6.30
CA ARG A 82 -7.34 1.77 7.52
C ARG A 82 -7.05 0.43 8.17
N PHE A 83 -6.72 -0.57 7.38
CA PHE A 83 -6.30 -1.88 7.85
C PHE A 83 -4.92 -1.86 8.52
N ALA A 84 -3.95 -1.19 7.89
CA ALA A 84 -2.53 -1.26 8.29
C ALA A 84 -2.15 -0.29 9.42
N PHE A 85 -2.72 0.91 9.45
CA PHE A 85 -2.43 1.91 10.49
C PHE A 85 -2.64 1.41 11.93
N PRO A 86 -3.80 0.83 12.31
CA PRO A 86 -4.00 0.33 13.68
C PRO A 86 -3.08 -0.85 14.02
N ARG A 87 -2.68 -1.67 13.03
CA ARG A 87 -1.70 -2.74 13.22
C ARG A 87 -0.31 -2.19 13.52
N GLY A 88 0.05 -1.06 12.90
CA GLY A 88 1.24 -0.30 13.27
C GLY A 88 1.22 0.16 14.72
N ILE A 89 0.08 0.71 15.18
CA ILE A 89 -0.08 1.11 16.59
C ILE A 89 0.13 -0.09 17.51
N TYR A 90 -0.52 -1.21 17.21
CA TYR A 90 -0.38 -2.46 17.95
C TYR A 90 1.09 -2.91 18.03
N ALA A 91 1.81 -2.91 16.91
CA ALA A 91 3.24 -3.25 16.87
C ALA A 91 4.09 -2.35 17.77
N GLY A 92 3.79 -1.05 17.83
CA GLY A 92 4.49 -0.11 18.72
C GLY A 92 4.33 -0.45 20.20
N PHE A 93 3.12 -0.81 20.62
CA PHE A 93 2.88 -1.27 21.99
C PHE A 93 3.44 -2.66 22.25
N GLN A 94 3.41 -3.56 21.27
CA GLN A 94 4.03 -4.88 21.38
C GLN A 94 5.54 -4.77 21.59
N HIS A 95 6.24 -3.86 20.89
CA HIS A 95 7.66 -3.61 21.12
C HIS A 95 8.00 -3.09 22.52
N LEU A 96 7.05 -2.41 23.17
CA LEU A 96 7.19 -1.95 24.55
C LEU A 96 7.05 -3.09 25.57
N TYR A 97 6.02 -3.93 25.41
CA TYR A 97 5.66 -4.92 26.44
C TYR A 97 6.20 -6.33 26.19
N ASN A 98 6.51 -6.69 24.94
CA ASN A 98 7.10 -7.98 24.60
C ASN A 98 8.61 -7.85 24.54
N GLU A 99 9.35 -8.62 25.34
CA GLU A 99 10.82 -8.60 25.34
C GLU A 99 11.41 -9.17 24.05
N SER A 100 10.73 -10.14 23.44
CA SER A 100 11.15 -10.84 22.21
C SER A 100 10.05 -10.82 21.14
N PRO A 101 9.76 -9.65 20.53
CA PRO A 101 8.84 -9.57 19.40
C PRO A 101 9.43 -10.29 18.19
N SER A 102 8.56 -10.67 17.25
CA SER A 102 8.99 -11.25 15.98
C SER A 102 9.90 -10.27 15.21
N GLU A 103 10.90 -10.82 14.52
CA GLU A 103 11.76 -10.07 13.59
C GLU A 103 11.03 -9.74 12.28
N SER A 104 9.91 -10.40 12.00
CA SER A 104 9.05 -10.21 10.82
C SER A 104 7.66 -9.71 11.21
N LEU A 105 7.60 -8.75 12.13
CA LEU A 105 6.37 -8.32 12.76
C LEU A 105 5.41 -7.62 11.78
N PHE A 106 5.94 -6.85 10.83
CA PHE A 106 5.09 -6.25 9.79
C PHE A 106 4.46 -7.34 8.93
N SER A 107 5.25 -8.30 8.47
CA SER A 107 4.80 -9.40 7.62
C SER A 107 3.74 -10.25 8.31
N GLU A 108 3.92 -10.57 9.60
CA GLU A 108 2.94 -11.33 10.39
C GLU A 108 1.60 -10.59 10.54
N LEU A 109 1.64 -9.27 10.77
CA LEU A 109 0.43 -8.49 11.01
C LEU A 109 -0.31 -8.13 9.72
N ILE A 110 0.41 -7.98 8.61
CA ILE A 110 -0.14 -7.58 7.32
C ILE A 110 -0.56 -8.77 6.47
N ASN A 111 0.26 -9.82 6.37
CA ASN A 111 -0.05 -11.03 5.60
C ASN A 111 -0.89 -12.02 6.42
N CYS A 112 -1.83 -11.48 7.21
CA CYS A 112 -2.74 -12.27 8.01
C CYS A 112 -3.71 -13.05 7.11
N ASN A 113 -4.34 -14.09 7.64
CA ASN A 113 -5.27 -14.90 6.88
C ASN A 113 -6.48 -14.05 6.45
N THR A 114 -7.11 -14.38 5.32
CA THR A 114 -8.23 -13.60 4.76
C THR A 114 -9.40 -13.41 5.73
N HIS A 115 -9.68 -14.38 6.59
CA HIS A 115 -10.73 -14.27 7.63
C HIS A 115 -10.41 -13.26 8.76
N GLU A 116 -9.17 -12.77 8.84
CA GLU A 116 -8.73 -11.74 9.80
C GLU A 116 -8.80 -10.33 9.20
N PHE A 117 -9.21 -10.21 7.93
CA PHE A 117 -9.49 -8.93 7.30
C PHE A 117 -10.77 -8.32 7.88
N PRO A 118 -10.78 -7.00 8.14
CA PRO A 118 -12.01 -6.26 8.31
C PRO A 118 -12.93 -6.49 7.10
N PRO A 119 -14.25 -6.62 7.31
CA PRO A 119 -15.21 -6.80 6.22
C PRO A 119 -15.07 -5.77 5.09
N GLU A 120 -14.74 -4.53 5.44
CA GLU A 120 -14.56 -3.42 4.51
C GLU A 120 -13.38 -3.65 3.55
N MET A 121 -12.26 -4.19 4.06
CA MET A 121 -11.09 -4.51 3.26
C MET A 121 -11.37 -5.66 2.29
N GLY A 122 -12.00 -6.74 2.79
CA GLY A 122 -12.39 -7.86 1.94
C GLY A 122 -13.40 -7.45 0.86
N CYS A 123 -14.37 -6.61 1.22
CA CYS A 123 -15.33 -6.04 0.28
C CYS A 123 -14.63 -5.19 -0.79
N ALA A 124 -13.71 -4.30 -0.41
CA ALA A 124 -12.98 -3.46 -1.37
C ALA A 124 -12.17 -4.29 -2.37
N GLN A 125 -11.48 -5.34 -1.91
CA GLN A 125 -10.75 -6.29 -2.77
C GLN A 125 -11.69 -7.01 -3.75
N GLN A 126 -12.83 -7.51 -3.25
CA GLN A 126 -13.80 -8.23 -4.07
C GLN A 126 -14.44 -7.30 -5.12
N VAL A 127 -14.81 -6.09 -4.74
CA VAL A 127 -15.43 -5.12 -5.64
C VAL A 127 -14.46 -4.69 -6.73
N PHE A 128 -13.20 -4.42 -6.39
CA PHE A 128 -12.15 -4.10 -7.37
C PHE A 128 -11.96 -5.26 -8.37
N ARG A 129 -11.84 -6.50 -7.87
CA ARG A 129 -11.68 -7.69 -8.73
C ARG A 129 -12.87 -7.90 -9.65
N HIS A 130 -14.09 -7.81 -9.11
CA HIS A 130 -15.30 -7.96 -9.91
C HIS A 130 -15.40 -6.88 -11.00
N GLN A 131 -15.01 -5.64 -10.70
CA GLN A 131 -15.00 -4.56 -11.67
C GLN A 131 -13.96 -4.79 -12.78
N LEU A 132 -12.78 -5.30 -12.43
CA LEU A 132 -11.75 -5.65 -13.41
C LEU A 132 -12.23 -6.76 -14.35
N ASP A 133 -12.84 -7.81 -13.80
CA ASP A 133 -13.40 -8.92 -14.58
C ASP A 133 -14.54 -8.45 -15.52
N ALA A 134 -15.36 -7.49 -15.06
CA ALA A 134 -16.41 -6.88 -15.87
C ALA A 134 -15.83 -6.09 -17.05
N LEU A 135 -14.78 -5.30 -16.81
CA LEU A 135 -14.08 -4.55 -17.86
C LEU A 135 -13.43 -5.51 -18.87
N ASP A 136 -12.72 -6.54 -18.41
CA ASP A 136 -12.10 -7.54 -19.28
C ASP A 136 -13.14 -8.22 -20.18
N LYS A 137 -14.26 -8.66 -19.59
CA LYS A 137 -15.39 -9.25 -20.32
C LYS A 137 -15.94 -8.29 -21.39
N MET A 138 -16.13 -7.02 -21.07
CA MET A 138 -16.60 -6.02 -22.03
C MET A 138 -15.62 -5.80 -23.17
N VAL A 139 -14.32 -5.76 -22.88
CA VAL A 139 -13.24 -5.65 -23.89
C VAL A 139 -13.21 -6.89 -24.79
N TYR A 140 -13.40 -8.08 -24.24
CA TYR A 140 -13.48 -9.32 -25.00
C TYR A 140 -14.70 -9.37 -25.93
N GLU A 141 -15.89 -9.04 -25.42
CA GLU A 141 -17.14 -9.02 -26.21
C GLU A 141 -17.06 -8.02 -27.38
N ALA A 142 -16.33 -6.92 -27.19
CA ALA A 142 -16.05 -5.93 -28.23
C ALA A 142 -15.15 -6.44 -29.36
N ARG A 143 -14.17 -7.27 -28.98
CA ARG A 143 -13.03 -7.65 -29.81
C ARG A 143 -12.72 -9.14 -29.58
N PRO A 144 -13.60 -10.07 -29.97
CA PRO A 144 -13.43 -11.49 -29.65
C PRO A 144 -12.26 -12.15 -30.39
N ASN A 145 -11.67 -11.47 -31.39
CA ASN A 145 -10.47 -11.94 -32.06
C ASN A 145 -9.26 -11.91 -31.09
N PRO A 146 -8.60 -13.07 -30.83
CA PRO A 146 -7.47 -13.14 -29.91
C PRO A 146 -6.34 -12.15 -30.22
N GLU A 147 -6.04 -11.90 -31.49
CA GLU A 147 -4.98 -10.96 -31.90
C GLU A 147 -5.32 -9.49 -31.56
N ALA A 148 -6.61 -9.16 -31.45
CA ALA A 148 -7.07 -7.83 -31.08
C ALA A 148 -7.26 -7.68 -29.55
N HIS A 149 -7.61 -8.77 -28.85
CA HIS A 149 -7.88 -8.75 -27.41
C HIS A 149 -6.61 -8.92 -26.56
N LYS A 150 -5.71 -9.83 -26.94
CA LYS A 150 -4.53 -10.21 -26.14
C LYS A 150 -3.63 -9.02 -25.77
N PRO A 151 -3.35 -8.03 -26.65
CA PRO A 151 -2.58 -6.84 -26.25
C PRO A 151 -3.28 -6.02 -25.15
N LEU A 152 -4.61 -5.93 -25.17
CA LEU A 152 -5.36 -5.20 -24.16
C LEU A 152 -5.38 -5.93 -22.81
N LEU A 153 -5.40 -7.26 -22.82
CA LEU A 153 -5.30 -8.06 -21.60
C LEU A 153 -3.98 -7.83 -20.86
N TYR A 154 -2.87 -7.66 -21.59
CA TYR A 154 -1.59 -7.27 -20.98
C TYR A 154 -1.71 -5.93 -20.24
N HIS A 155 -2.31 -4.92 -20.87
CA HIS A 155 -2.49 -3.61 -20.22
C HIS A 155 -3.44 -3.66 -19.02
N LEU A 156 -4.52 -4.45 -19.07
CA LEU A 156 -5.41 -4.67 -17.93
C LEU A 156 -4.70 -5.39 -16.77
N ALA A 157 -3.84 -6.37 -17.08
CA ALA A 157 -3.04 -7.06 -16.07
C ALA A 157 -2.01 -6.12 -15.43
N SER A 158 -1.33 -5.26 -16.22
CA SER A 158 -0.44 -4.24 -15.68
C SER A 158 -1.17 -3.29 -14.74
N ILE A 159 -2.40 -2.85 -15.07
CA ILE A 159 -3.22 -2.04 -14.17
C ILE A 159 -3.49 -2.76 -12.84
N ASP A 160 -3.92 -4.03 -12.87
CA ASP A 160 -4.18 -4.84 -11.67
C ASP A 160 -2.93 -4.94 -10.79
N CYS A 161 -1.79 -5.30 -11.39
CA CYS A 161 -0.51 -5.41 -10.71
C CYS A 161 -0.13 -4.10 -10.02
N THR A 162 -0.17 -2.97 -10.73
CA THR A 162 0.20 -1.67 -10.14
C THR A 162 -0.73 -1.24 -9.01
N TRP A 163 -2.04 -1.52 -9.09
CA TRP A 163 -2.93 -1.25 -7.95
C TRP A 163 -2.62 -2.13 -6.74
N GLY A 164 -2.19 -3.38 -6.95
CA GLY A 164 -1.66 -4.25 -5.90
C GLY A 164 -0.39 -3.70 -5.27
N ASP A 165 0.57 -3.26 -6.09
CA ASP A 165 1.83 -2.68 -5.62
C ASP A 165 1.61 -1.40 -4.82
N ARG A 166 0.74 -0.50 -5.33
CA ARG A 166 0.29 0.70 -4.61
C ARG A 166 -0.37 0.34 -3.29
N GLN A 167 -1.22 -0.68 -3.25
CA GLN A 167 -1.88 -1.11 -2.01
C GLN A 167 -0.85 -1.56 -0.97
N TYR A 168 0.11 -2.38 -1.38
CA TYR A 168 1.20 -2.83 -0.50
C TYR A 168 2.05 -1.64 -0.01
N GLY A 169 2.43 -0.73 -0.91
CA GLY A 169 3.16 0.49 -0.58
C GLY A 169 2.43 1.36 0.45
N ILE A 170 1.13 1.60 0.24
CA ILE A 170 0.27 2.33 1.18
C ILE A 170 0.20 1.63 2.53
N MET A 171 -0.02 0.32 2.54
CA MET A 171 -0.12 -0.45 3.79
C MET A 171 1.19 -0.38 4.59
N ARG A 172 2.35 -0.47 3.92
CA ARG A 172 3.67 -0.31 4.52
C ARG A 172 3.87 1.06 5.18
N HIS A 173 3.57 2.14 4.43
CA HIS A 173 3.67 3.51 4.93
C HIS A 173 2.67 3.79 6.07
N ALA A 174 1.43 3.34 5.94
CA ALA A 174 0.38 3.49 6.94
C ALA A 174 0.72 2.73 8.24
N PHE A 175 1.24 1.52 8.13
CA PHE A 175 1.73 0.74 9.26
C PHE A 175 2.84 1.49 9.99
N TYR A 176 3.85 1.97 9.28
CA TYR A 176 4.95 2.72 9.89
C TYR A 176 4.46 4.01 10.57
N LEU A 177 3.51 4.73 9.95
CA LEU A 177 2.87 5.89 10.55
C LEU A 177 2.18 5.54 11.89
N GLY A 178 1.39 4.46 11.91
CA GLY A 178 0.75 3.96 13.12
C GLY A 178 1.76 3.55 14.21
N TYR A 179 2.84 2.89 13.80
CA TYR A 179 3.95 2.52 14.69
C TYR A 179 4.58 3.75 15.34
N ARG A 180 4.92 4.76 14.54
CA ARG A 180 5.50 6.02 15.03
C ARG A 180 4.51 6.80 15.90
N TYR A 181 3.22 6.73 15.61
CA TYR A 181 2.18 7.30 16.48
C TYR A 181 2.15 6.63 17.86
N ALA A 182 2.20 5.29 17.93
CA ALA A 182 2.30 4.58 19.21
C ALA A 182 3.56 4.98 20.00
N LEU A 183 4.72 5.05 19.33
CA LEU A 183 5.95 5.51 19.98
C LEU A 183 5.84 6.95 20.50
N SER A 184 5.10 7.82 19.80
CA SER A 184 4.86 9.20 20.27
C SER A 184 4.06 9.23 21.57
N ILE A 185 3.06 8.35 21.73
CA ILE A 185 2.28 8.19 22.96
C ILE A 185 3.19 7.66 24.08
N ILE A 186 3.96 6.61 23.80
CA ILE A 186 4.84 5.96 24.77
C ILE A 186 5.88 6.95 25.32
N ARG A 187 6.48 7.77 24.45
CA ARG A 187 7.43 8.83 24.84
C ARG A 187 6.82 9.87 25.78
N GLY A 188 5.52 10.14 25.66
CA GLY A 188 4.81 11.07 26.54
C GLY A 188 4.53 10.52 27.94
N ILE A 189 4.70 9.21 28.16
CA ILE A 189 4.31 8.52 29.40
C ILE A 189 5.51 7.92 30.15
N ILE A 190 6.46 7.30 29.45
CA ILE A 190 7.51 6.47 30.06
C ILE A 190 8.86 7.19 30.12
N THR A 191 9.67 6.88 31.14
CA THR A 191 11.02 7.41 31.32
C THR A 191 12.01 6.92 30.24
N ILE A 192 13.06 7.72 30.00
CA ILE A 192 14.05 7.53 28.92
C ILE A 192 14.70 6.14 28.91
N SER A 193 14.87 5.48 30.07
CA SER A 193 15.56 4.19 30.17
C SER A 193 14.82 3.03 29.48
N ALA A 194 13.49 3.05 29.42
CA ALA A 194 12.71 2.04 28.69
C ALA A 194 12.81 2.21 27.17
N TYR A 195 13.18 3.41 26.69
CA TYR A 195 13.22 3.75 25.27
C TYR A 195 14.43 3.16 24.51
N GLY A 196 15.52 2.86 25.23
CA GLY A 196 16.72 2.27 24.63
C GLY A 196 16.43 0.93 23.93
N LYS A 197 15.64 0.05 24.56
CA LYS A 197 15.23 -1.25 23.99
C LYS A 197 14.33 -1.10 22.76
N ILE A 198 13.53 -0.04 22.69
CA ILE A 198 12.62 0.24 21.57
C ILE A 198 13.40 0.65 20.32
N THR A 199 14.55 1.30 20.49
CA THR A 199 15.34 1.80 19.35
C THR A 199 15.86 0.66 18.48
N ALA A 200 16.42 -0.40 19.08
CA ALA A 200 16.90 -1.57 18.33
C ALA A 200 15.77 -2.25 17.55
N LYS A 201 14.61 -2.45 18.19
CA LYS A 201 13.42 -3.03 17.56
C LYS A 201 12.86 -2.16 16.42
N THR A 202 12.97 -0.84 16.57
CA THR A 202 12.59 0.12 15.51
C THR A 202 13.47 -0.05 14.29
N LEU A 203 14.79 -0.22 14.46
CA LEU A 203 15.72 -0.42 13.34
C LEU A 203 15.44 -1.73 12.59
N LEU A 204 15.13 -2.81 13.31
CA LEU A 204 14.74 -4.09 12.69
C LEU A 204 13.46 -3.94 11.87
N LEU A 205 12.43 -3.28 12.44
CA LEU A 205 11.19 -3.02 11.73
C LEU A 205 11.41 -2.11 10.50
N GLU A 206 12.21 -1.06 10.62
CA GLU A 206 12.54 -0.17 9.49
C GLU A 206 13.31 -0.91 8.38
N HIS A 207 14.14 -1.89 8.73
CA HIS A 207 14.79 -2.77 7.77
C HIS A 207 13.78 -3.71 7.09
N GLU A 208 12.87 -4.34 7.84
CA GLU A 208 11.78 -5.15 7.29
C GLU A 208 10.90 -4.34 6.32
N LEU A 209 10.63 -3.09 6.65
CA LEU A 209 9.86 -2.16 5.82
C LEU A 209 10.70 -1.55 4.67
N ALA A 210 11.94 -1.97 4.45
CA ALA A 210 12.87 -1.41 3.47
C ALA A 210 13.10 0.12 3.58
N LEU A 211 12.81 0.73 4.73
CA LEU A 211 13.06 2.15 5.00
C LEU A 211 14.53 2.40 5.37
N THR A 212 15.22 1.37 5.87
CA THR A 212 16.64 1.42 6.22
C THR A 212 17.38 0.24 5.60
N LEU A 213 18.50 0.53 4.94
CA LEU A 213 19.43 -0.48 4.43
C LEU A 213 20.70 -0.54 5.28
N THR A 214 21.24 -1.74 5.44
CA THR A 214 22.59 -2.02 5.95
C THR A 214 23.66 -1.42 5.03
N ALA A 215 24.89 -1.31 5.54
CA ALA A 215 26.01 -0.81 4.74
C ALA A 215 26.27 -1.68 3.49
N GLU A 216 26.25 -3.00 3.64
CA GLU A 216 26.45 -3.95 2.54
C GLU A 216 25.36 -3.80 1.46
N GLU A 217 24.09 -3.66 1.85
CA GLU A 217 22.98 -3.45 0.91
C GLU A 217 23.13 -2.13 0.14
N ARG A 218 23.56 -1.05 0.82
CA ARG A 218 23.83 0.23 0.15
C ARG A 218 24.99 0.14 -0.85
N GLU A 219 26.03 -0.61 -0.52
CA GLU A 219 27.17 -0.85 -1.43
C GLU A 219 26.72 -1.63 -2.67
N LYS A 220 25.96 -2.72 -2.48
CA LYS A 220 25.36 -3.50 -3.57
C LYS A 220 24.47 -2.63 -4.46
N TYR A 221 23.64 -1.79 -3.85
CA TYR A 221 22.74 -0.89 -4.58
C TYR A 221 23.50 0.12 -5.46
N LYS A 222 24.57 0.74 -4.91
CA LYS A 222 25.44 1.64 -5.66
C LYS A 222 26.12 0.93 -6.84
N TYR A 223 26.62 -0.29 -6.63
CA TYR A 223 27.26 -1.07 -7.68
C TYR A 223 26.26 -1.41 -8.81
N SER A 224 25.05 -1.83 -8.45
CA SER A 224 23.97 -2.11 -9.41
C SER A 224 23.57 -0.87 -10.22
N GLN A 225 23.43 0.29 -9.59
CA GLN A 225 23.14 1.54 -10.28
C GLN A 225 24.26 1.96 -11.24
N GLN A 226 25.52 1.85 -10.83
CA GLN A 226 26.67 2.17 -11.70
C GLN A 226 26.72 1.26 -12.93
N LYS A 227 26.51 -0.05 -12.75
CA LYS A 227 26.45 -1.01 -13.85
C LYS A 227 25.32 -0.68 -14.85
N ARG A 228 24.16 -0.23 -14.35
CA ARG A 228 23.01 0.18 -15.19
C ARG A 228 23.27 1.46 -15.98
N ALA A 229 23.91 2.45 -15.36
CA ALA A 229 24.29 3.69 -16.04
C ALA A 229 25.24 3.40 -17.22
N LEU A 230 26.19 2.48 -17.02
CA LEU A 230 27.11 2.02 -18.05
C LEU A 230 26.41 1.24 -19.18
N SER A 231 25.40 0.41 -18.87
CA SER A 231 24.66 -0.35 -19.88
C SER A 231 23.70 0.48 -20.72
N LYS A 232 23.27 1.66 -20.25
CA LYS A 232 22.42 2.60 -21.01
C LYS A 232 23.21 3.50 -21.98
N GLN A 233 24.55 3.46 -21.95
CA GLN A 233 25.45 4.28 -22.78
C GLN A 233 26.04 3.52 -23.98
N LEU A 234 25.74 2.23 -24.11
CA LEU A 234 26.14 1.34 -25.21
C LEU A 234 24.92 1.00 -26.06
#